data_AF-A0A4R4TUQ8-F1
#
_entry.id   AF-A0A4R4TUQ8-F1
#
_cell.length_a   1.000
_cell.length_b   1.000
_cell.length_c   1.000
_cell.angle_alpha   90.00
_cell.angle_beta   90.00
_cell.angle_gamma   90.00
#
_symmetry.space_group_name_H-M   'P 1'
#
loop_
_entity.id
_entity.type
_entity.pdbx_description
1 polymer ?
#
loop_
_entity_poly.entity_id
_entity_poly.type
_entity_poly.pdbx_seq_one_letter_code
_entity_poly.pdbx_strand_id
1 'polypeptide(L)' 'AAGQRKWLAISSAGKLSTAARSGHYIYEDQPDAAVKAIQRVTEQACA' A
#
# COMPACT_ATOMS: atom_id res chain seq x y z
N ALA A 1 -8.20 -8.32 -8.18
CA ALA A 1 -8.30 -7.39 -7.04
C ALA A 1 -9.51 -7.56 -6.11
N ALA A 2 -10.29 -8.65 -6.19
CA ALA A 2 -11.49 -8.80 -5.34
C ALA A 2 -11.16 -8.91 -3.83
N GLY A 3 -10.12 -9.68 -3.46
CA GLY A 3 -9.69 -9.80 -2.06
C GLY A 3 -9.23 -8.47 -1.45
N GLN A 4 -8.39 -7.71 -2.18
CA GLN A 4 -7.93 -6.38 -1.75
C GLN A 4 -9.10 -5.40 -1.51
N ARG A 5 -10.17 -5.47 -2.32
CA ARG A 5 -11.36 -4.65 -2.12
C ARG A 5 -12.15 -5.04 -0.86
N LYS A 6 -12.18 -6.33 -0.51
CA LYS A 6 -12.79 -6.77 0.75
C LYS A 6 -12.07 -6.19 1.97
N TRP A 7 -10.74 -6.03 1.91
CA TRP A 7 -9.98 -5.37 2.97
C TRP A 7 -10.36 -3.90 3.19
N LEU A 8 -10.70 -3.16 2.13
CA LEU A 8 -11.16 -1.78 2.26
C LEU A 8 -12.52 -1.66 2.97
N ALA A 9 -13.34 -2.72 2.95
CA ALA A 9 -14.60 -2.73 3.69
C ALA A 9 -14.40 -2.92 5.20
N ILE A 10 -13.22 -3.38 5.63
CA ILE A 10 -12.91 -3.64 7.04
C ILE A 10 -12.25 -2.42 7.70
N SER A 11 -11.46 -1.64 6.95
CA SER A 11 -10.75 -0.47 7.47
C SER A 11 -10.97 0.76 6.59
N SER A 12 -11.59 1.79 7.18
CA SER A 12 -11.81 3.08 6.54
C SER A 12 -10.53 3.89 6.30
N ALA A 13 -9.45 3.58 7.02
CA ALA A 13 -8.14 4.20 6.82
C ALA A 13 -7.34 3.57 5.67
N GLY A 14 -7.80 2.42 5.14
CA GLY A 14 -7.13 1.68 4.08
C GLY A 14 -7.16 2.40 2.72
N LYS A 15 -6.07 2.28 1.95
CA LYS A 15 -5.98 2.72 0.56
C LYS A 15 -5.46 1.59 -0.32
N LEU A 16 -6.15 1.31 -1.42
CA LEU A 16 -5.71 0.31 -2.40
C LEU A 16 -5.00 0.98 -3.57
N SER A 17 -3.77 0.54 -3.84
CA SER A 17 -3.01 0.86 -5.04
C SER A 17 -2.22 -0.37 -5.51
N THR A 18 -1.91 -0.43 -6.80
CA THR A 18 -1.09 -1.49 -7.39
C THR A 18 0.14 -0.86 -8.04
N ALA A 19 1.32 -1.36 -7.72
CA ALA A 19 2.56 -0.93 -8.34
C ALA A 19 2.70 -1.66 -9.70
N ALA A 20 2.27 -1.02 -10.80
CA ALA A 20 2.07 -1.70 -12.09
C ALA A 20 3.34 -2.33 -12.72
N ARG A 21 4.53 -1.84 -12.37
CA ARG A 21 5.83 -2.32 -12.86
C ARG A 21 6.56 -3.20 -11.82
N SER A 22 5.83 -3.91 -10.96
CA SER A 22 6.39 -4.74 -9.89
C SER A 22 5.84 -6.16 -9.97
N GLY A 23 6.72 -7.13 -9.76
CA GLY A 23 6.40 -8.52 -9.44
C GLY A 23 6.20 -8.70 -7.93
N HIS A 24 6.70 -9.81 -7.40
CA HIS A 24 6.51 -10.19 -6.00
C HIS A 24 7.26 -9.27 -5.02
N TYR A 25 8.45 -8.80 -5.39
CA TYR A 25 9.33 -8.02 -4.51
C TYR A 25 9.24 -6.53 -4.83
N ILE A 26 8.20 -5.87 -4.34
CA ILE A 26 7.96 -4.44 -4.57
C ILE A 26 9.12 -3.53 -4.10
N TYR A 27 9.84 -3.93 -3.06
CA TYR A 27 10.98 -3.14 -2.56
C TYR A 27 12.20 -3.23 -3.50
N GLU A 28 12.28 -4.23 -4.38
CA GLU A 28 13.31 -4.35 -5.42
C GLU A 28 12.86 -3.62 -6.69
N ASP A 29 11.64 -3.89 -7.14
CA ASP A 29 11.14 -3.39 -8.43
C ASP A 29 10.73 -1.91 -8.38
N GLN A 30 10.14 -1.47 -7.27
CA GLN A 30 9.62 -0.10 -7.08
C GLN A 30 9.84 0.40 -5.63
N PRO A 31 11.11 0.54 -5.19
CA PRO A 31 11.45 0.95 -3.82
C PRO A 31 10.80 2.26 -3.39
N ASP A 32 10.75 3.26 -4.28
CA ASP A 32 10.12 4.55 -3.99
C ASP A 32 8.63 4.42 -3.65
N ALA A 33 7.92 3.51 -4.32
CA ALA A 33 6.50 3.26 -4.05
C ALA A 33 6.33 2.57 -2.70
N ALA A 34 7.22 1.63 -2.35
CA ALA A 34 7.22 0.96 -1.07
C ALA A 34 7.48 1.94 0.10
N VAL A 35 8.52 2.77 -0.02
CA VAL A 35 8.87 3.78 0.99
C VAL A 35 7.73 4.78 1.19
N LYS A 36 7.15 5.31 0.11
CA LYS A 36 6.02 6.26 0.20
C LYS A 36 4.79 5.64 0.90
N ALA A 37 4.51 4.37 0.65
CA ALA A 37 3.39 3.68 1.29
C ALA A 37 3.62 3.53 2.81
N ILE A 38 4.85 3.18 3.22
CA ILE A 38 5.24 3.05 4.63
C ILE A 38 5.14 4.42 5.32
N GLN A 39 5.75 5.45 4.74
CA GLN A 39 5.73 6.82 5.30
C GLN A 39 4.31 7.31 5.55
N ARG A 40 3.40 7.14 4.57
CA ARG A 40 1.99 7.50 4.72
C ARG A 40 1.35 6.84 5.95
N VAL A 41 1.55 5.53 6.14
CA VAL A 41 0.97 4.81 7.28
C VAL A 41 1.56 5.29 8.59
N THR A 42 2.89 5.54 8.63
CA THR A 42 3.56 6.10 9.80
C THR A 42 3.01 7.49 10.16
N GLU A 43 2.86 8.38 9.18
CA GLU A 43 2.26 9.70 9.38
C GLU A 43 0.84 9.61 9.93
N GLN A 44 0.01 8.70 9.39
CA GLN A 44 -1.35 8.48 9.87
C GLN A 44 -1.41 7.91 11.30
N ALA A 45 -0.40 7.16 11.73
CA ALA A 45 -0.34 6.57 13.07
C ALA A 45 0.19 7.56 14.13
N CYS A 46 0.91 8.60 13.72
CA CYS A 46 1.48 9.62 14.60
C CYS A 46 0.65 10.91 14.67
N ALA A 47 -0.41 11.03 13.88
CA ALA A 47 -1.37 12.14 13.92
C ALA A 47 -2.44 11.90 14.99
#